data_AF-A0A834C0Q8-F1
#
_entry.id   AF-A0A834C0Q8-F1
#
_cell.length_a   1.000
_cell.length_b   1.000
_cell.length_c   1.000
_cell.angle_alpha   90.00
_cell.angle_beta   90.00
_cell.angle_gamma   90.00
#
_symmetry.space_group_name_H-M   'P 1'
#
loop_
_entity.id
_entity.type
_entity.pdbx_description
1 polymer ?
#
loop_
_entity_poly.entity_id
_entity_poly.type
_entity_poly.pdbx_seq_one_letter_code
_entity_poly.pdbx_strand_id
1 'polypeptide(L)'
;MELSEWTLALAAAASVCCCLCLWVRFRRSARGSWRNLCAKIMARTEKPLFRIAYTLYTQTRLGYMYYKRQMRKARQNYPAGHSSTCPAEFNGIKIIPIPVLSDNYSYLIVDTTSSVAVVVDPADPQLVQASPFMSIYSVWTWFSCSRGSP
;
A
#
# COMPACT_ATOMS: atom_id res chain seq x y z
N MET A 1 60.38 -37.32 -7.97
CA MET A 1 58.96 -37.66 -7.71
C MET A 1 58.13 -36.73 -8.58
N GLU A 2 57.77 -37.19 -9.77
CA GLU A 2 56.88 -36.47 -10.70
C GLU A 2 55.47 -36.51 -10.10
N LEU A 3 54.99 -35.39 -9.56
CA LEU A 3 53.61 -35.31 -9.10
C LEU A 3 52.71 -35.34 -10.33
N SER A 4 51.87 -36.37 -10.45
CA SER A 4 50.95 -36.56 -11.57
C SER A 4 50.04 -35.32 -11.73
N GLU A 5 49.92 -34.79 -12.95
CA GLU A 5 49.12 -33.60 -13.27
C GLU A 5 47.68 -33.67 -12.75
N TRP A 6 47.11 -34.88 -12.67
CA TRP A 6 45.80 -35.14 -12.09
C TRP A 6 45.71 -34.76 -10.60
N THR A 7 46.78 -34.96 -9.85
CA THR A 7 46.83 -34.59 -8.43
C THR A 7 46.87 -33.07 -8.24
N LEU A 8 47.59 -32.35 -9.11
CA LEU A 8 47.61 -30.89 -9.14
C LEU A 8 46.26 -30.31 -9.56
N ALA A 9 45.61 -30.89 -10.58
CA ALA A 9 44.29 -30.48 -11.03
C ALA A 9 43.21 -30.68 -9.96
N LEU A 10 43.23 -31.82 -9.25
CA LEU A 10 42.31 -32.09 -8.14
C LEU A 10 42.54 -31.15 -6.96
N ALA A 11 43.80 -30.87 -6.61
CA ALA A 11 44.13 -29.93 -5.54
C ALA A 11 43.69 -28.49 -5.89
N ALA A 12 43.88 -28.06 -7.15
CA ALA A 12 43.43 -26.76 -7.62
C ALA A 12 41.90 -26.64 -7.65
N ALA A 13 41.19 -27.68 -8.13
CA ALA A 13 39.74 -27.69 -8.12
C ALA A 13 39.16 -27.65 -6.69
N ALA A 14 39.76 -28.41 -5.76
CA ALA A 14 39.37 -28.40 -4.36
C ALA A 14 39.59 -27.03 -3.69
N SER A 15 40.71 -26.36 -3.98
CA SER A 15 41.00 -25.03 -3.43
C SER A 15 40.04 -23.97 -3.95
N VAL A 16 39.74 -23.96 -5.25
CA VAL A 16 38.77 -23.04 -5.86
C VAL A 16 37.36 -23.29 -5.30
N CYS A 17 36.96 -24.54 -5.17
CA CYS A 17 35.66 -24.89 -4.61
C CYS A 17 35.55 -24.46 -3.12
N CYS A 18 36.62 -24.64 -2.34
CA CYS A 18 36.70 -24.19 -0.95
C CYS A 18 36.59 -22.66 -0.85
N CYS A 19 37.33 -21.91 -1.67
CA CYS A 19 37.28 -20.45 -1.72
C CYS A 19 35.87 -19.95 -2.09
N LEU A 20 35.22 -20.56 -3.09
CA LEU A 20 33.84 -20.24 -3.47
C LEU A 20 32.85 -20.53 -2.33
N CYS A 21 33.00 -21.68 -1.64
CA CYS A 21 32.17 -22.03 -0.50
C CYS A 21 32.32 -21.02 0.65
N LEU A 22 33.55 -20.64 1.00
CA LEU A 22 33.83 -19.66 2.03
C LEU A 22 33.29 -18.27 1.66
N TRP A 23 33.42 -17.88 0.40
CA TRP A 23 32.88 -16.61 -0.11
C TRP A 23 31.35 -16.56 -0.05
N VAL A 24 30.67 -17.65 -0.44
CA VAL A 24 29.21 -17.76 -0.33
C VAL A 24 28.77 -17.72 1.14
N ARG A 25 29.48 -18.41 2.04
CA ARG A 25 29.18 -18.38 3.49
C ARG A 25 29.39 -17.00 4.09
N PHE A 26 30.48 -16.32 3.73
CA PHE A 26 30.76 -14.97 4.18
C PHE A 26 29.71 -13.99 3.66
N ARG A 27 29.34 -14.06 2.37
CA ARG A 27 28.25 -13.24 1.81
C ARG A 27 26.91 -13.48 2.51
N ARG A 28 26.57 -14.73 2.82
CA ARG A 28 25.33 -15.07 3.53
C ARG A 28 25.34 -14.57 4.98
N SER A 29 26.46 -14.72 5.69
CA SER A 29 26.63 -14.23 7.06
C SER A 29 26.63 -12.70 7.13
N ALA A 30 27.38 -12.02 6.26
CA ALA A 30 27.39 -10.56 6.16
C ALA A 30 26.01 -10.01 5.81
N ARG A 31 25.28 -10.64 4.89
CA ARG A 31 23.90 -10.26 4.55
C ARG A 31 22.93 -10.51 5.71
N GLY A 32 23.09 -11.59 6.48
CA GLY A 32 22.32 -11.85 7.70
C GLY A 32 22.59 -10.82 8.80
N SER A 33 23.86 -10.49 9.03
CA SER A 33 24.30 -9.47 9.99
C SER A 33 23.77 -8.08 9.62
N TRP A 34 23.86 -7.70 8.34
CA TRP A 34 23.34 -6.43 7.85
C TRP A 34 21.81 -6.36 7.96
N ARG A 35 21.09 -7.45 7.66
CA ARG A 35 19.64 -7.54 7.89
C ARG A 35 19.28 -7.38 9.36
N ASN A 36 20.03 -7.99 10.27
CA ASN A 36 19.80 -7.87 11.71
C ASN A 36 20.09 -6.45 12.24
N LEU A 37 21.12 -5.80 11.70
CA LEU A 37 21.44 -4.41 12.01
C LEU A 37 20.36 -3.46 11.48
N CYS A 38 19.93 -3.62 10.24
CA CYS A 38 18.82 -2.86 9.65
C CYS A 38 17.51 -3.08 10.42
N ALA A 39 17.19 -4.32 10.82
CA ALA A 39 16.01 -4.62 11.61
C ALA A 39 16.06 -3.97 13.00
N LYS A 40 17.22 -3.98 13.68
CA LYS A 40 17.43 -3.27 14.96
C LYS A 40 17.32 -1.75 14.82
N ILE A 41 17.84 -1.19 13.73
CA ILE A 41 17.70 0.25 13.44
C ILE A 41 16.23 0.58 13.15
N MET A 42 15.53 -0.24 12.35
CA MET A 42 14.10 -0.07 12.05
C MET A 42 13.23 -0.17 13.31
N ALA A 43 13.48 -1.14 14.19
CA ALA A 43 12.76 -1.29 15.47
C ALA A 43 13.00 -0.12 16.44
N ARG A 44 14.14 0.57 16.33
CA ARG A 44 14.43 1.75 17.17
C ARG A 44 13.86 3.05 16.58
N THR A 45 13.53 3.03 15.28
CA THR A 45 13.12 4.22 14.51
C THR A 45 11.67 4.13 14.02
N GLU A 46 10.84 3.27 14.61
CA GLU A 46 9.45 3.03 14.22
C GLU A 46 8.64 4.34 14.08
N LYS A 47 8.79 5.26 15.04
CA LYS A 47 8.09 6.56 15.03
C LYS A 47 8.58 7.52 13.93
N PRO A 48 9.89 7.82 13.80
CA PRO A 48 10.36 8.71 12.74
C PRO A 48 10.27 8.09 11.34
N LEU A 49 10.50 6.77 11.18
CA LEU A 49 10.33 6.10 9.89
C LEU A 49 8.88 6.06 9.45
N PHE A 50 7.94 5.78 10.36
CA PHE A 50 6.52 5.88 10.06
C PHE A 50 6.16 7.29 9.60
N ARG A 51 6.68 8.34 10.27
CA ARG A 51 6.44 9.73 9.86
C ARG A 51 6.97 10.01 8.47
N ILE A 52 8.20 9.59 8.16
CA ILE A 52 8.80 9.78 6.83
C ILE A 52 7.99 9.01 5.78
N ALA A 53 7.69 7.73 6.00
CA ALA A 53 6.91 6.92 5.07
C ALA A 53 5.49 7.47 4.86
N TYR A 54 4.82 7.90 5.94
CA TYR A 54 3.49 8.51 5.88
C TYR A 54 3.51 9.85 5.15
N THR A 55 4.53 10.69 5.37
CA THR A 55 4.71 11.92 4.59
C THR A 55 5.00 11.62 3.13
N LEU A 56 5.83 10.62 2.81
CA LEU A 56 6.05 10.21 1.42
C LEU A 56 4.76 9.72 0.76
N TYR A 57 3.95 8.96 1.49
CA TYR A 57 2.68 8.43 1.00
C TYR A 57 1.62 9.53 0.77
N THR A 58 1.51 10.50 1.69
CA THR A 58 0.46 11.54 1.65
C THR A 58 0.86 12.80 0.89
N GLN A 59 2.13 13.24 0.99
CA GLN A 59 2.58 14.55 0.51
C GLN A 59 3.26 14.52 -0.86
N THR A 60 3.71 13.35 -1.33
CA THR A 60 4.49 13.27 -2.58
C THR A 60 3.71 12.70 -3.75
N ARG A 61 4.14 13.06 -4.97
CA ARG A 61 3.59 12.52 -6.21
C ARG A 61 3.76 10.99 -6.32
N LEU A 62 4.80 10.42 -5.71
CA LEU A 62 5.02 8.97 -5.70
C LEU A 62 3.92 8.25 -4.92
N GLY A 63 3.57 8.77 -3.74
CA GLY A 63 2.44 8.26 -2.95
C GLY A 63 1.13 8.32 -3.74
N TYR A 64 0.86 9.45 -4.41
CA TYR A 64 -0.31 9.58 -5.27
C TYR A 64 -0.31 8.63 -6.48
N MET A 65 0.84 8.40 -7.11
CA MET A 65 0.97 7.42 -8.20
C MET A 65 0.72 5.99 -7.71
N TYR A 66 1.27 5.63 -6.55
CA TYR A 66 1.05 4.34 -5.92
C TYR A 66 -0.43 4.12 -5.59
N TYR A 67 -1.07 5.13 -4.98
CA TYR A 67 -2.50 5.13 -4.68
C TYR A 67 -3.37 4.92 -5.93
N LYS A 68 -3.12 5.68 -7.00
CA LYS A 68 -3.84 5.52 -8.27
C LYS A 68 -3.65 4.13 -8.89
N ARG A 69 -2.45 3.55 -8.75
CA ARG A 69 -2.18 2.18 -9.21
C ARG A 69 -2.98 1.16 -8.40
N GLN A 70 -3.08 1.33 -7.08
CA GLN A 70 -3.91 0.49 -6.20
C GLN A 70 -5.38 0.57 -6.62
N MET A 71 -5.91 1.78 -6.82
CA MET A 71 -7.30 1.96 -7.27
C MET A 71 -7.58 1.32 -8.62
N ARG A 72 -6.68 1.50 -9.60
CA ARG A 72 -6.82 0.87 -10.91
C ARG A 72 -6.84 -0.66 -10.81
N LYS A 73 -5.98 -1.24 -9.97
CA LYS A 73 -5.91 -2.68 -9.76
C LYS A 73 -7.16 -3.20 -9.03
N ALA A 74 -7.63 -2.48 -8.02
CA ALA A 74 -8.86 -2.82 -7.30
C ALA A 74 -10.08 -2.84 -8.23
N ARG A 75 -10.23 -1.83 -9.10
CA ARG A 75 -11.31 -1.79 -10.11
C ARG A 75 -11.26 -2.94 -11.11
N GLN A 76 -10.04 -3.33 -11.52
CA GLN A 76 -9.85 -4.48 -12.42
C GLN A 76 -10.20 -5.80 -11.73
N ASN A 77 -9.83 -5.95 -10.47
CA ASN A 77 -10.08 -7.17 -9.70
C ASN A 77 -11.55 -7.28 -9.24
N TYR A 78 -12.17 -6.16 -8.91
CA TYR A 78 -13.51 -6.08 -8.31
C TYR A 78 -14.37 -5.03 -9.04
N PRO A 79 -14.86 -5.32 -10.26
CA PRO A 79 -15.64 -4.36 -11.04
C PRO A 79 -16.97 -3.97 -10.38
N ALA A 80 -17.55 -4.85 -9.55
CA ALA A 80 -18.78 -4.60 -8.80
C ALA A 80 -18.54 -4.24 -7.32
N GLY A 81 -17.28 -4.01 -6.92
CA GLY A 81 -16.87 -3.92 -5.51
C GLY A 81 -16.49 -5.28 -4.93
N HIS A 82 -15.70 -5.26 -3.85
CA HIS A 82 -15.17 -6.48 -3.21
C HIS A 82 -16.21 -7.19 -2.32
N SER A 83 -17.33 -6.52 -2.02
CA SER A 83 -18.41 -7.01 -1.17
C SER A 83 -19.76 -6.52 -1.66
N SER A 84 -20.81 -7.33 -1.47
CA SER A 84 -22.19 -6.86 -1.60
C SER A 84 -22.55 -6.01 -0.38
N THR A 85 -22.99 -4.77 -0.60
CA THR A 85 -23.38 -3.85 0.48
C THR A 85 -24.90 -3.71 0.53
N CYS A 86 -25.46 -3.75 1.74
CA CYS A 86 -26.85 -3.45 2.00
C CYS A 86 -26.96 -2.06 2.66
N PRO A 87 -27.72 -1.12 2.08
CA PRO A 87 -28.02 0.14 2.75
C PRO A 87 -28.81 -0.10 4.04
N ALA A 88 -28.41 0.58 5.12
CA ALA A 88 -29.18 0.62 6.36
C ALA A 88 -29.98 1.92 6.41
N GLU A 89 -31.21 1.87 6.89
CA GLU A 89 -32.05 3.05 7.08
C GLU A 89 -32.50 3.11 8.54
N PHE A 90 -32.29 4.26 9.17
CA PHE A 90 -32.64 4.49 10.57
C PHE A 90 -33.05 5.95 10.77
N ASN A 91 -34.25 6.18 11.29
CA ASN A 91 -34.78 7.52 11.62
C ASN A 91 -34.68 8.55 10.47
N GLY A 92 -34.97 8.15 9.24
CA GLY A 92 -34.85 9.04 8.07
C GLY A 92 -33.41 9.28 7.62
N ILE A 93 -32.43 8.55 8.18
CA ILE A 93 -31.04 8.57 7.73
C ILE A 93 -30.75 7.26 7.01
N LYS A 94 -30.32 7.36 5.76
CA LYS A 94 -29.90 6.23 4.92
C LYS A 94 -28.38 6.17 4.85
N ILE A 95 -27.80 5.07 5.32
CA ILE A 95 -26.36 4.81 5.33
C ILE A 95 -26.05 3.79 4.23
N ILE A 96 -25.23 4.19 3.26
CA ILE A 96 -24.87 3.38 2.10
C ILE A 96 -23.36 3.10 2.17
N PRO A 97 -22.93 1.84 2.44
CA PRO A 97 -21.53 1.48 2.36
C PRO A 97 -21.10 1.34 0.90
N ILE A 98 -19.97 1.96 0.56
CA ILE A 98 -19.33 1.91 -0.75
C ILE A 98 -18.00 1.15 -0.57
N PRO A 99 -17.86 -0.06 -1.14
CA PRO A 99 -16.63 -0.82 -1.02
C PRO A 99 -15.50 -0.14 -1.79
N VAL A 100 -14.34 0.02 -1.13
CA VAL A 100 -13.14 0.63 -1.69
C VAL A 100 -11.95 -0.32 -1.49
N LEU A 101 -11.06 -0.40 -2.49
CA LEU A 101 -9.91 -1.32 -2.51
C LEU A 101 -10.33 -2.79 -2.36
N SER A 102 -9.77 -3.48 -1.38
CA SER A 102 -9.97 -4.91 -1.10
C SER A 102 -10.80 -5.16 0.15
N ASP A 103 -10.80 -4.21 1.07
CA ASP A 103 -11.20 -4.42 2.46
C ASP A 103 -11.65 -3.13 3.17
N ASN A 104 -11.65 -1.99 2.46
CA ASN A 104 -12.05 -0.71 3.04
C ASN A 104 -13.45 -0.29 2.55
N TYR A 105 -14.07 0.65 3.27
CA TYR A 105 -15.40 1.17 2.96
C TYR A 105 -15.46 2.68 3.13
N SER A 106 -16.03 3.37 2.15
CA SER A 106 -16.51 4.74 2.30
C SER A 106 -18.00 4.68 2.64
N TYR A 107 -18.53 5.66 3.38
CA TYR A 107 -19.95 5.69 3.73
C TYR A 107 -20.61 6.93 3.17
N LEU A 108 -21.69 6.74 2.42
CA LEU A 108 -22.58 7.81 2.01
C LEU A 108 -23.78 7.83 2.95
N ILE A 109 -23.92 8.91 3.69
CA ILE A 109 -25.00 9.13 4.66
C ILE A 109 -25.94 10.16 4.07
N VAL A 110 -27.21 9.80 3.86
CA VAL A 110 -28.24 10.67 3.31
C VAL A 110 -29.32 10.87 4.35
N ASP A 111 -29.53 12.11 4.78
CA ASP A 111 -30.72 12.51 5.51
C ASP A 111 -31.86 12.69 4.50
N THR A 112 -32.85 11.80 4.56
CA THR A 112 -34.02 11.81 3.66
C THR A 112 -35.03 12.89 4.04
N THR A 113 -34.98 13.40 5.27
CA THR A 113 -35.88 14.46 5.75
C THR A 113 -35.38 15.84 5.32
N SER A 114 -34.08 16.09 5.46
CA SER A 114 -33.46 17.37 5.08
C SER A 114 -32.89 17.37 3.65
N SER A 115 -32.91 16.22 2.96
CA SER A 115 -32.29 16.02 1.64
C SER A 115 -30.80 16.41 1.60
N VAL A 116 -30.07 16.15 2.69
CA VAL A 116 -28.63 16.44 2.81
C VAL A 116 -27.85 15.12 2.74
N ALA A 117 -26.72 15.13 2.04
CA ALA A 117 -25.83 13.98 1.95
C ALA A 117 -24.41 14.32 2.40
N VAL A 118 -23.81 13.42 3.18
CA VAL A 118 -22.44 13.50 3.70
C VAL A 118 -21.68 12.23 3.32
N VAL A 119 -20.40 12.39 2.98
CA VAL A 119 -19.51 11.27 2.65
C VAL A 119 -18.44 11.16 3.72
N VAL A 120 -18.30 9.98 4.29
CA VAL A 120 -17.27 9.66 5.28
C VAL A 120 -16.13 8.91 4.57
N ASP A 121 -14.91 9.38 4.79
CA ASP A 121 -13.67 8.86 4.21
C ASP A 121 -13.73 8.68 2.68
N PRO A 122 -13.85 9.78 1.90
CA PRO A 122 -13.99 9.72 0.45
C PRO A 122 -12.68 9.30 -0.22
N ALA A 123 -12.51 7.99 -0.40
CA ALA A 123 -11.32 7.45 -1.04
C ALA A 123 -11.42 7.50 -2.59
N ASP A 124 -12.57 7.20 -3.16
CA ASP A 124 -12.77 7.25 -4.62
C ASP A 124 -13.88 8.24 -5.01
N PRO A 125 -13.55 9.45 -5.49
CA PRO A 125 -14.56 10.44 -5.85
C PRO A 125 -15.48 9.97 -6.97
N GLN A 126 -15.03 9.07 -7.85
CA GLN A 126 -15.85 8.61 -8.99
C GLN A 126 -16.95 7.63 -8.55
N LEU A 127 -16.65 6.73 -7.61
CA LEU A 127 -17.64 5.79 -7.08
C LEU A 127 -18.71 6.51 -6.25
N VAL A 128 -18.29 7.51 -5.48
CA VAL A 128 -19.22 8.32 -4.69
C VAL A 128 -20.12 9.15 -5.65
N GLN A 129 -19.55 9.78 -6.69
CA GLN A 129 -20.29 10.55 -7.72
C GLN A 129 -21.27 9.73 -8.55
N ALA A 130 -20.97 8.45 -8.81
CA ALA A 130 -21.86 7.57 -9.54
C ALA A 130 -23.10 7.13 -8.73
N SER A 131 -23.15 7.43 -7.43
CA SER A 131 -24.31 7.07 -6.61
C SER A 131 -25.53 7.92 -7.00
N PRO A 132 -26.70 7.29 -7.22
CA PRO A 132 -27.89 7.97 -7.76
C PRO A 132 -28.50 9.02 -6.81
N PHE A 133 -28.02 9.10 -5.57
CA PHE A 133 -28.45 10.08 -4.57
C PHE A 133 -27.58 11.34 -4.50
N MET A 134 -26.51 11.43 -5.30
CA MET A 134 -25.53 12.51 -5.21
C MET A 134 -25.63 13.55 -6.34
N SER A 135 -26.85 13.84 -6.78
CA SER A 135 -27.16 15.15 -7.34
C SER A 135 -27.64 16.00 -6.16
N ILE A 136 -26.92 17.08 -5.82
CA ILE A 136 -27.23 18.17 -4.86
C ILE A 136 -26.07 18.40 -3.84
N TYR A 137 -25.14 19.28 -4.27
CA TYR A 137 -24.38 20.30 -3.50
C TYR A 137 -23.24 19.99 -2.51
N SER A 138 -22.85 18.76 -2.12
CA SER A 138 -21.86 18.62 -1.02
C SER A 138 -20.43 18.18 -1.37
N VAL A 139 -20.12 17.74 -2.59
CA VAL A 139 -18.73 17.32 -2.94
C VAL A 139 -17.80 18.50 -3.24
N TRP A 140 -18.32 19.60 -3.75
CA TRP A 140 -17.49 20.73 -4.21
C TRP A 140 -16.81 21.49 -3.07
N THR A 141 -17.40 21.48 -1.87
CA THR A 141 -16.92 22.26 -0.73
C THR A 141 -15.64 21.66 -0.12
N TRP A 142 -15.50 20.33 -0.11
CA TRP A 142 -14.31 19.66 0.45
C TRP A 142 -13.14 19.58 -0.53
N PHE A 143 -13.41 19.34 -1.82
CA PHE A 143 -12.36 19.28 -2.84
C PHE A 143 -11.76 20.67 -3.16
N SER A 144 -12.53 21.74 -2.97
CA SER A 144 -12.02 23.11 -3.09
C SER A 144 -11.16 23.52 -1.88
N CYS A 145 -11.48 23.02 -0.68
CA CYS A 145 -10.69 23.27 0.53
C CYS A 145 -9.29 22.61 0.46
N SER A 146 -9.15 21.49 -0.25
CA SER A 146 -7.86 20.82 -0.48
C SER A 146 -7.05 21.37 -1.67
N ARG A 147 -7.60 22.33 -2.43
CA ARG A 147 -6.88 23.07 -3.49
C ARG A 147 -6.60 24.54 -3.14
N GLY A 148 -6.97 24.99 -1.95
CA GLY A 148 -6.82 26.38 -1.54
C GLY A 148 -6.09 26.52 -0.21
N SER A 149 -4.77 26.68 -0.26
CA SER A 149 -3.97 27.61 0.56
C SER A 149 -2.51 27.59 0.03
N PRO A 150 -1.85 28.76 -0.07
CA PRO A 150 -0.57 28.96 -0.76
C PRO A 150 0.62 28.16 -0.20
#